data_AF-A0A836C6A6-F1
#
_entry.id   AF-A0A836C6A6-F1
#
_cell.length_a   1.000
_cell.length_b   1.000
_cell.length_c   1.000
_cell.angle_alpha   90.00
_cell.angle_beta   90.00
_cell.angle_gamma   90.00
#
_symmetry.space_group_name_H-M   'P 1'
#
loop_
_entity.id
_entity.type
_entity.pdbx_description
1 polymer ?
#
loop_
_entity_poly.entity_id
_entity_poly.type
_entity_poly.pdbx_seq_one_letter_code
_entity_poly.pdbx_strand_id
1 'polypeptide(L)'
;MSPQGTAVARRPVQELVADGTGTAAPAKQSEGADAGTTEETKGGGRLPPVVVYHDWFNLIAIAWLNATNFYYLATGRHFMVFYVSTMLYFVADLIYVGVVPRSVKSPLVILAHHVISALYILIPYHYPHYGWCMSYCMLVELNTWLLIAKRTLRSKVLEVLFYASWVILRNIFYPYLIYAFYKEWQHETRVSGTPWNPILVTPIFQTALTALNYYWTLSLLLKPKKYKQL
;
A
#
# COMPACT_ATOMS: atom_id res chain seq x y z
N MET A 1 -62.47 -13.75 -4.46
CA MET A 1 -62.11 -13.95 -5.88
C MET A 1 -60.60 -13.88 -5.99
N SER A 2 -59.96 -15.05 -6.05
CA SER A 2 -58.50 -15.20 -6.10
C SER A 2 -58.12 -15.77 -7.47
N PRO A 3 -57.10 -15.23 -8.16
CA PRO A 3 -56.65 -15.82 -9.41
C PRO A 3 -55.62 -16.93 -9.14
N GLN A 4 -55.93 -18.11 -9.70
CA GLN A 4 -55.05 -19.27 -9.77
C GLN A 4 -53.97 -19.04 -10.83
N GLY A 5 -52.70 -19.10 -10.44
CA GLY A 5 -51.54 -19.08 -11.33
C GLY A 5 -51.06 -20.49 -11.63
N THR A 6 -51.06 -20.84 -12.91
CA THR A 6 -50.74 -22.14 -13.50
C THR A 6 -49.24 -22.47 -13.47
N ALA A 7 -48.95 -23.74 -13.20
CA ALA A 7 -47.61 -24.33 -13.19
C ALA A 7 -47.05 -24.53 -14.60
N VAL A 8 -45.80 -24.12 -14.82
CA VAL A 8 -45.05 -24.33 -16.07
C VAL A 8 -44.18 -25.59 -15.94
N ALA A 9 -44.44 -26.56 -16.82
CA ALA A 9 -43.69 -27.80 -16.94
C ALA A 9 -42.29 -27.56 -17.54
N ARG A 10 -41.24 -28.05 -16.86
CA ARG A 10 -39.87 -28.08 -17.38
C ARG A 10 -39.69 -29.28 -18.31
N ARG A 11 -39.17 -29.05 -19.51
CA ARG A 11 -38.71 -30.11 -20.43
C ARG A 11 -37.28 -30.57 -20.06
N PRO A 12 -36.91 -31.83 -20.33
CA PRO A 12 -35.55 -32.32 -20.18
C PRO A 12 -34.69 -31.85 -21.35
N VAL A 13 -33.48 -31.38 -21.06
CA VAL A 13 -32.45 -31.09 -22.08
C VAL A 13 -31.64 -32.37 -22.28
N GLN A 14 -31.70 -32.89 -23.50
CA GLN A 14 -30.90 -34.01 -23.99
C GLN A 14 -29.42 -33.63 -24.12
N GLU A 15 -28.57 -34.60 -23.79
CA GLU A 15 -27.16 -34.69 -24.15
C GLU A 15 -26.94 -34.42 -25.65
N LEU A 16 -25.96 -33.58 -25.93
CA LEU A 16 -25.34 -33.47 -27.25
C LEU A 16 -23.84 -33.62 -27.07
N VAL A 17 -23.39 -34.85 -27.35
CA VAL A 17 -22.01 -35.22 -27.61
C VAL A 17 -21.57 -34.52 -28.89
N ALA A 18 -20.51 -33.73 -28.82
CA ALA A 18 -19.81 -33.22 -29.98
C ALA A 18 -18.31 -33.48 -29.80
N ASP A 19 -17.81 -34.40 -30.62
CA ASP A 19 -16.40 -34.59 -30.93
C ASP A 19 -15.84 -33.27 -31.49
N GLY A 20 -14.82 -32.75 -30.82
CA GLY A 20 -14.11 -31.53 -31.17
C GLY A 20 -12.61 -31.77 -31.16
N THR A 21 -12.13 -32.16 -32.34
CA THR A 21 -10.78 -32.03 -32.88
C THR A 21 -9.81 -31.13 -32.11
N GLY A 22 -8.60 -31.68 -31.90
CA GLY A 22 -7.56 -31.11 -31.07
C GLY A 22 -7.13 -29.71 -31.51
N THR A 23 -7.25 -28.79 -30.55
CA THR A 23 -6.55 -27.52 -30.54
C THR A 23 -5.32 -27.68 -29.65
N ALA A 24 -4.16 -27.39 -30.23
CA ALA A 24 -2.88 -27.43 -29.58
C ALA A 24 -2.92 -26.66 -28.25
N ALA A 25 -2.49 -27.33 -27.18
CA ALA A 25 -2.29 -26.70 -25.88
C ALA A 25 -1.35 -25.49 -26.05
N PRO A 26 -1.70 -24.29 -25.55
CA PRO A 26 -0.73 -23.22 -25.44
C PRO A 26 0.39 -23.71 -24.53
N ALA A 27 1.63 -23.66 -25.05
CA ALA A 27 2.83 -23.92 -24.29
C ALA A 27 2.74 -23.20 -22.95
N LYS A 28 2.74 -23.95 -21.85
CA LYS A 28 3.04 -23.41 -20.53
C LYS A 28 4.39 -22.72 -20.67
N GLN A 29 4.39 -21.40 -20.76
CA GLN A 29 5.54 -20.62 -20.36
C GLN A 29 5.75 -20.98 -18.90
N SER A 30 6.70 -21.88 -18.67
CA SER A 30 7.36 -21.98 -17.38
C SER A 30 7.95 -20.60 -17.14
N GLU A 31 7.23 -19.78 -16.37
CA GLU A 31 7.82 -18.67 -15.65
C GLU A 31 8.97 -19.28 -14.88
N GLY A 32 10.16 -19.13 -15.46
CA GLY A 32 11.40 -19.50 -14.84
C GLY A 32 11.39 -18.82 -13.49
N ALA A 33 11.37 -19.65 -12.46
CA ALA A 33 11.93 -19.30 -11.18
C ALA A 33 13.35 -18.81 -11.47
N ASP A 34 13.48 -17.50 -11.69
CA ASP A 34 14.75 -16.81 -11.66
C ASP A 34 15.16 -16.77 -10.19
N ALA A 35 15.56 -17.95 -9.74
CA ALA A 35 16.34 -18.19 -8.55
C ALA A 35 17.72 -17.58 -8.83
N GLY A 36 17.76 -16.26 -8.90
CA GLY A 36 18.95 -15.47 -8.65
C GLY A 36 19.30 -15.62 -7.18
N THR A 37 19.78 -16.81 -6.80
CA THR A 37 20.61 -17.04 -5.63
C THR A 37 21.87 -16.21 -5.81
N THR A 38 21.73 -14.93 -5.51
CA THR A 38 22.87 -14.09 -5.15
C THR A 38 23.44 -14.73 -3.90
N GLU A 39 24.60 -15.37 -4.07
CA GLU A 39 25.46 -15.77 -2.97
C GLU A 39 25.65 -14.55 -2.06
N GLU A 40 24.87 -14.51 -0.97
CA GLU A 40 25.11 -13.63 0.16
C GLU A 40 26.42 -14.08 0.82
N THR A 41 27.52 -13.66 0.22
CA THR A 41 28.82 -13.67 0.87
C THR A 41 28.69 -12.89 2.18
N LYS A 42 29.04 -13.54 3.29
CA LYS A 42 29.00 -13.04 4.68
C LYS A 42 29.94 -11.83 4.94
N GLY A 43 30.34 -11.09 3.91
CA GLY A 43 30.98 -9.79 4.06
C GLY A 43 29.89 -8.74 4.27
N GLY A 44 30.14 -7.72 5.09
CA GLY A 44 29.29 -6.54 5.21
C GLY A 44 29.25 -5.76 3.88
N GLY A 45 28.61 -6.34 2.86
CA GLY A 45 28.55 -5.84 1.51
C GLY A 45 27.96 -4.44 1.52
N ARG A 46 28.74 -3.48 1.00
CA ARG A 46 28.22 -2.14 0.75
C ARG A 46 26.99 -2.28 -0.15
N LEU A 47 25.92 -1.57 0.18
CA LEU A 47 24.74 -1.50 -0.67
C LEU A 47 25.16 -0.97 -2.05
N PRO A 48 24.52 -1.43 -3.15
CA PRO A 48 24.74 -0.86 -4.47
C PRO A 48 24.57 0.68 -4.40
N PRO A 49 25.43 1.48 -5.06
CA PRO A 49 25.37 2.94 -4.98
C PRO A 49 23.99 3.51 -5.28
N VAL A 50 23.25 2.90 -6.20
CA VAL A 50 21.90 3.31 -6.56
C VAL A 50 20.90 3.22 -5.40
N VAL A 51 21.01 2.19 -4.55
CA VAL A 51 20.18 2.05 -3.34
C VAL A 51 20.56 3.13 -2.33
N VAL A 52 21.85 3.44 -2.22
CA VAL A 52 22.35 4.48 -1.29
C VAL A 52 21.83 5.86 -1.70
N TYR A 53 21.83 6.20 -3.00
CA TYR A 53 21.30 7.49 -3.48
C TYR A 53 19.80 7.61 -3.23
N HIS A 54 19.03 6.56 -3.50
CA HIS A 54 17.60 6.52 -3.21
C HIS A 54 17.30 6.69 -1.72
N ASP A 55 18.05 6.01 -0.86
CA ASP A 55 17.92 6.12 0.59
C ASP A 55 18.17 7.53 1.11
N TRP A 56 19.20 8.21 0.60
CA TRP A 56 19.50 9.59 0.98
C TRP A 56 18.42 10.57 0.51
N PHE A 57 17.95 10.42 -0.73
CA PHE A 57 16.82 11.19 -1.24
C PHE A 57 15.59 11.03 -0.34
N ASN A 58 15.21 9.78 -0.03
CA ASN A 58 14.06 9.50 0.81
C ASN A 58 14.23 10.00 2.25
N LEU A 59 15.43 9.94 2.83
CA LEU A 59 15.69 10.48 4.17
C LEU A 59 15.39 11.98 4.25
N ILE A 60 15.76 12.74 3.22
CA ILE A 60 15.55 14.19 3.18
C ILE A 60 14.08 14.48 2.84
N ALA A 61 13.55 13.89 1.77
CA ALA A 61 12.21 14.16 1.29
C ALA A 61 11.14 13.74 2.30
N ILE A 62 11.24 12.53 2.86
CA ILE A 62 10.27 12.03 3.85
C ILE A 62 10.40 12.78 5.19
N ALA A 63 11.58 13.26 5.57
CA ALA A 63 11.71 14.14 6.74
C ALA A 63 10.91 15.44 6.54
N TRP A 64 11.00 16.06 5.36
CA TRP A 64 10.19 17.22 5.00
C TRP A 64 8.69 16.92 5.01
N LEU A 65 8.26 15.77 4.47
CA LEU A 65 6.87 15.34 4.53
C LEU A 65 6.36 15.18 5.96
N ASN A 66 7.14 14.52 6.83
CA ASN A 66 6.76 14.38 8.23
C ASN A 66 6.68 15.75 8.93
N ALA A 67 7.62 16.65 8.68
CA ALA A 67 7.62 17.98 9.26
C ALA A 67 6.36 18.78 8.86
N THR A 68 6.04 18.82 7.56
CA THR A 68 4.85 19.50 7.05
C THR A 68 3.55 18.84 7.53
N ASN A 69 3.52 17.50 7.62
CA ASN A 69 2.40 16.74 8.16
C ASN A 69 2.14 17.07 9.63
N PHE A 70 3.17 17.02 10.49
CA PHE A 70 3.04 17.35 11.90
C PHE A 70 2.66 18.80 12.13
N TYR A 71 3.20 19.72 11.33
CA TYR A 71 2.81 21.12 11.39
C TYR A 71 1.33 21.32 11.02
N TYR A 72 0.83 20.61 10.00
CA TYR A 72 -0.59 20.61 9.67
C TYR A 72 -1.45 19.97 10.78
N LEU A 73 -1.05 18.84 11.38
CA LEU A 73 -1.76 18.25 12.53
C LEU A 73 -1.87 19.22 13.70
N ALA A 74 -0.78 19.92 14.01
CA ALA A 74 -0.70 20.82 15.17
C ALA A 74 -1.50 22.11 14.97
N THR A 75 -1.63 22.61 13.73
CA THR A 75 -2.15 23.96 13.48
C THR A 75 -3.40 24.00 12.60
N GLY A 76 -3.68 22.94 11.83
CA GLY A 76 -4.67 22.93 10.76
C GLY A 76 -4.32 23.83 9.56
N ARG A 77 -3.11 24.42 9.51
CA ARG A 77 -2.71 25.40 8.49
C ARG A 77 -1.77 24.81 7.46
N HIS A 78 -1.65 25.48 6.31
CA HIS A 78 -0.74 25.12 5.22
C HIS A 78 -0.95 23.72 4.62
N PHE A 79 -2.20 23.26 4.58
CA PHE A 79 -2.58 21.99 3.94
C PHE A 79 -2.03 21.87 2.52
N MET A 80 -2.10 22.93 1.70
CA MET A 80 -1.59 22.89 0.33
C MET A 80 -0.09 22.64 0.23
N VAL A 81 0.71 23.17 1.17
CA VAL A 81 2.16 22.91 1.19
C VAL A 81 2.42 21.43 1.49
N PHE A 82 1.72 20.88 2.49
CA PHE A 82 1.79 19.46 2.83
C PHE A 82 1.31 18.56 1.68
N TYR A 83 0.16 18.88 1.08
CA TYR A 83 -0.42 18.14 -0.04
C TYR A 83 0.50 18.12 -1.26
N VAL A 84 0.91 19.30 -1.74
CA VAL A 84 1.78 19.42 -2.93
C VAL A 84 3.12 18.72 -2.68
N SER A 85 3.72 18.88 -1.49
CA SER A 85 4.96 18.18 -1.14
C SER A 85 4.77 16.66 -1.21
N THR A 86 3.66 16.14 -0.68
CA THR A 86 3.35 14.71 -0.70
C THR A 86 3.17 14.18 -2.12
N MET A 87 2.40 14.90 -2.94
CA MET A 87 2.15 14.51 -4.33
C MET A 87 3.44 14.53 -5.16
N LEU A 88 4.26 15.58 -5.02
CA LEU A 88 5.56 15.67 -5.69
C LEU A 88 6.49 14.52 -5.29
N TYR A 89 6.54 14.17 -4.01
CA TYR A 89 7.30 13.02 -3.53
C TYR A 89 6.80 11.70 -4.14
N PHE A 90 5.49 11.42 -4.09
CA PHE A 90 4.94 10.19 -4.67
C PHE A 90 5.20 10.07 -6.16
N VAL A 91 5.07 11.15 -6.93
CA VAL A 91 5.38 11.16 -8.36
C VAL A 91 6.87 10.91 -8.60
N ALA A 92 7.75 11.59 -7.86
CA ALA A 92 9.19 11.41 -7.99
C ALA A 92 9.64 9.98 -7.63
N ASP A 93 9.14 9.42 -6.52
CA ASP A 93 9.47 8.06 -6.07
C ASP A 93 8.90 6.99 -7.02
N LEU A 94 7.68 7.21 -7.53
CA LEU A 94 7.07 6.36 -8.57
C LEU A 94 7.92 6.32 -9.84
N ILE A 95 8.36 7.48 -10.33
CA ILE A 95 9.24 7.57 -11.52
C ILE A 95 10.58 6.87 -11.22
N TYR A 96 11.18 7.15 -10.06
CA TYR A 96 12.47 6.58 -9.69
C TYR A 96 12.43 5.06 -9.62
N VAL A 97 11.46 4.49 -8.90
CA VAL A 97 11.28 3.03 -8.78
C VAL A 97 10.93 2.40 -10.13
N GLY A 98 10.17 3.11 -10.99
CA GLY A 98 9.86 2.66 -12.34
C GLY A 98 11.08 2.57 -13.25
N VAL A 99 11.99 3.55 -13.17
CA VAL A 99 13.24 3.58 -13.95
C VAL A 99 14.30 2.66 -13.36
N VAL A 100 14.34 2.53 -12.03
CA VAL A 100 15.34 1.77 -11.29
C VAL A 100 14.68 0.74 -10.36
N PRO A 101 14.11 -0.34 -10.89
CA PRO A 101 13.35 -1.32 -10.09
C PRO A 101 14.22 -2.08 -9.07
N ARG A 102 15.56 -2.10 -9.26
CA ARG A 102 16.52 -2.72 -8.34
C ARG A 102 16.79 -1.90 -7.07
N SER A 103 16.27 -0.67 -6.97
CA SER A 103 16.40 0.17 -5.78
C SER A 103 15.64 -0.39 -4.57
N VAL A 104 14.62 -1.21 -4.82
CA VAL A 104 13.71 -1.77 -3.82
C VAL A 104 13.51 -3.26 -4.02
N LYS A 105 13.08 -3.97 -2.95
CA LYS A 105 12.92 -5.43 -2.99
C LYS A 105 11.71 -5.90 -3.80
N SER A 106 10.67 -5.07 -3.89
CA SER A 106 9.42 -5.41 -4.57
C SER A 106 8.89 -4.19 -5.31
N PRO A 107 9.44 -3.87 -6.50
CA PRO A 107 9.14 -2.64 -7.21
C PRO A 107 7.67 -2.54 -7.60
N LEU A 108 7.06 -3.62 -8.10
CA LEU A 108 5.65 -3.61 -8.53
C LEU A 108 4.68 -3.29 -7.38
N VAL A 109 4.92 -3.87 -6.20
CA VAL A 109 4.07 -3.62 -5.02
C VAL A 109 4.20 -2.17 -4.56
N ILE A 110 5.41 -1.61 -4.60
CA ILE A 110 5.66 -0.22 -4.23
C ILE A 110 5.03 0.73 -5.25
N LEU A 111 5.18 0.47 -6.56
CA LEU A 111 4.53 1.25 -7.60
C LEU A 111 3.00 1.25 -7.43
N ALA A 112 2.38 0.09 -7.24
CA ALA A 112 0.94 -0.01 -6.98
C ALA A 112 0.52 0.76 -5.73
N HIS A 113 1.31 0.67 -4.65
CA HIS A 113 1.09 1.43 -3.43
C HIS A 113 1.12 2.95 -3.66
N HIS A 114 2.10 3.47 -4.42
CA HIS A 114 2.17 4.90 -4.74
C HIS A 114 1.00 5.34 -5.62
N VAL A 115 0.62 4.54 -6.62
CA VAL A 115 -0.54 4.85 -7.48
C VAL A 115 -1.81 4.92 -6.63
N ILE A 116 -2.08 3.91 -5.80
CA ILE A 116 -3.26 3.91 -4.93
C ILE A 116 -3.21 5.09 -3.95
N SER A 117 -2.07 5.35 -3.31
CA SER A 117 -1.92 6.44 -2.35
C SER A 117 -2.06 7.82 -3.00
N ALA A 118 -1.53 8.03 -4.21
CA ALA A 118 -1.69 9.26 -4.97
C ALA A 118 -3.15 9.50 -5.35
N LEU A 119 -3.86 8.47 -5.82
CA LEU A 119 -5.30 8.56 -6.07
C LEU A 119 -6.08 8.82 -4.77
N TYR A 120 -5.64 8.23 -3.67
CA TYR A 120 -6.27 8.37 -2.37
C TYR A 120 -6.23 9.82 -1.87
N ILE A 121 -5.08 10.49 -1.99
CA ILE A 121 -4.91 11.87 -1.53
C ILE A 121 -5.61 12.92 -2.43
N LEU A 122 -6.19 12.52 -3.58
CA LEU A 122 -7.06 13.43 -4.34
C LEU A 122 -8.35 13.78 -3.60
N ILE A 123 -8.80 12.92 -2.67
CA ILE A 123 -10.00 13.16 -1.87
C ILE A 123 -9.88 14.44 -1.03
N PRO A 124 -8.90 14.59 -0.12
CA PRO A 124 -8.75 15.83 0.65
C PRO A 124 -8.35 17.04 -0.19
N TYR A 125 -7.86 16.87 -1.43
CA TYR A 125 -7.68 17.99 -2.36
C TYR A 125 -9.01 18.56 -2.84
N HIS A 126 -9.95 17.68 -3.23
CA HIS A 126 -11.29 18.09 -3.66
C HIS A 126 -12.25 18.37 -2.49
N TYR A 127 -11.99 17.79 -1.32
CA TYR A 127 -12.78 17.91 -0.11
C TYR A 127 -11.88 18.30 1.08
N PRO A 128 -11.47 19.57 1.20
CA PRO A 128 -10.46 20.01 2.17
C PRO A 128 -10.79 19.73 3.64
N HIS A 129 -12.06 19.56 4.00
CA HIS A 129 -12.46 19.15 5.34
C HIS A 129 -11.97 17.74 5.72
N TYR A 130 -11.58 16.92 4.75
CA TYR A 130 -10.91 15.63 4.96
C TYR A 130 -9.38 15.71 4.98
N GLY A 131 -8.79 16.91 5.04
CA GLY A 131 -7.33 17.06 5.13
C GLY A 131 -6.73 16.32 6.33
N TRP A 132 -7.47 16.22 7.45
CA TRP A 132 -7.08 15.43 8.61
C TRP A 132 -6.92 13.94 8.28
N CYS A 133 -7.77 13.36 7.42
CA CYS A 133 -7.68 11.96 7.01
C CYS A 133 -6.32 11.66 6.37
N MET A 134 -5.92 12.49 5.40
CA MET A 134 -4.60 12.36 4.77
C MET A 134 -3.48 12.52 5.76
N SER A 135 -3.60 13.49 6.67
CA SER A 135 -2.58 13.75 7.66
C SER A 135 -2.34 12.56 8.60
N TYR A 136 -3.40 11.91 9.07
CA TYR A 136 -3.28 10.68 9.84
C TYR A 136 -2.77 9.49 9.03
N CYS A 137 -3.19 9.32 7.77
CA CYS A 137 -2.61 8.30 6.90
C CYS A 137 -1.11 8.51 6.74
N MET A 138 -0.67 9.75 6.49
CA MET A 138 0.74 10.07 6.27
C MET A 138 1.63 9.89 7.51
N LEU A 139 1.08 9.61 8.70
CA LEU A 139 1.88 9.23 9.86
C LEU A 139 2.70 7.94 9.61
N VAL A 140 2.26 7.06 8.70
CA VAL A 140 3.03 5.85 8.34
C VAL A 140 4.41 6.17 7.78
N GLU A 141 4.57 7.36 7.17
CA GLU A 141 5.84 7.76 6.61
C GLU A 141 6.90 8.05 7.68
N LEU A 142 6.50 8.29 8.93
CA LEU A 142 7.45 8.27 10.05
C LEU A 142 8.09 6.89 10.20
N ASN A 143 7.29 5.83 10.06
CA ASN A 143 7.79 4.46 10.14
C ASN A 143 8.69 4.13 8.93
N THR A 144 8.33 4.57 7.73
CA THR A 144 9.18 4.46 6.53
C THR A 144 10.50 5.20 6.72
N TRP A 145 10.46 6.43 7.24
CA TRP A 145 11.66 7.22 7.52
C TRP A 145 12.58 6.54 8.54
N LEU A 146 12.03 6.04 9.65
CA LEU A 146 12.78 5.31 10.67
C LEU A 146 13.41 4.01 10.11
N LEU A 147 12.73 3.31 9.20
CA LEU A 147 13.26 2.12 8.52
C LEU A 147 14.49 2.47 7.68
N ILE A 148 14.45 3.56 6.92
CA ILE A 148 15.57 4.00 6.09
C ILE A 148 16.69 4.51 6.99
N ALA A 149 16.36 5.34 7.98
CA ALA A 149 17.33 5.91 8.92
C ALA A 149 18.09 4.83 9.70
N LYS A 150 17.42 3.78 10.19
CA LYS A 150 18.10 2.68 10.88
C LYS A 150 19.04 1.90 9.96
N ARG A 151 18.73 1.76 8.67
CA ARG A 151 19.59 1.08 7.70
C ARG A 151 20.84 1.91 7.37
N THR A 152 20.67 3.23 7.24
CA THR A 152 21.75 4.17 6.90
C THR A 152 22.67 4.45 8.09
N LEU A 153 22.09 4.71 9.27
CA LEU A 153 22.84 5.16 10.46
C LEU A 153 23.19 4.03 11.44
N ARG A 154 22.54 2.86 11.34
CA ARG A 154 22.79 1.66 12.17
C ARG A 154 22.70 1.88 13.69
N SER A 155 21.90 2.86 14.13
CA SER A 155 21.69 3.15 15.55
C SER A 155 20.66 2.20 16.20
N LYS A 156 20.96 1.74 17.42
CA LYS A 156 20.04 0.93 18.24
C LYS A 156 18.79 1.69 18.69
N VAL A 157 18.92 3.00 18.89
CA VAL A 157 17.77 3.85 19.22
C VAL A 157 16.79 3.89 18.05
N LEU A 158 17.28 4.08 16.82
CA LEU A 158 16.45 4.08 15.62
C LEU A 158 15.80 2.71 15.38
N GLU A 159 16.50 1.62 15.73
CA GLU A 159 15.95 0.27 15.67
C GLU A 159 14.73 0.12 16.60
N VAL A 160 14.85 0.52 17.87
CA VAL A 160 13.75 0.50 18.84
C VAL A 160 12.59 1.40 18.39
N LEU A 161 12.88 2.64 17.97
CA LEU A 161 11.86 3.57 17.49
C LEU A 161 11.13 3.04 16.25
N PHE A 162 11.85 2.41 15.32
CA PHE A 162 11.24 1.76 14.16
C PHE A 162 10.25 0.67 14.59
N TYR A 163 10.64 -0.23 15.49
CA TYR A 163 9.75 -1.32 15.91
C TYR A 163 8.54 -0.82 16.72
N ALA A 164 8.75 0.15 17.62
CA ALA A 164 7.67 0.76 18.38
C ALA A 164 6.67 1.46 17.45
N SER A 165 7.15 2.33 16.55
CA SER A 165 6.30 3.01 15.57
C SER A 165 5.63 2.04 14.60
N TRP A 166 6.28 0.94 14.23
CA TRP A 166 5.71 -0.08 13.35
C TRP A 166 4.52 -0.79 13.99
N VAL A 167 4.61 -1.18 15.27
CA VAL A 167 3.47 -1.76 16.00
C VAL A 167 2.34 -0.75 16.11
N ILE A 168 2.64 0.45 16.61
CA ILE A 168 1.63 1.48 16.87
C ILE A 168 0.94 1.91 15.58
N LEU A 169 1.69 2.32 14.57
CA LEU A 169 1.13 2.93 13.37
C LEU A 169 0.54 1.89 12.41
N ARG A 170 1.30 0.83 12.07
CA ARG A 170 0.87 -0.11 11.02
C ARG A 170 -0.09 -1.19 11.53
N ASN A 171 0.05 -1.64 12.77
CA ASN A 171 -0.71 -2.79 13.28
C ASN A 171 -1.90 -2.39 14.17
N ILE A 172 -1.90 -1.18 14.75
CA ILE A 172 -3.00 -0.71 15.61
C ILE A 172 -3.74 0.45 14.95
N PHE A 173 -3.02 1.51 14.59
CA PHE A 173 -3.62 2.75 14.11
C PHE A 173 -4.24 2.62 12.71
N TYR A 174 -3.55 1.99 11.76
CA TYR A 174 -4.06 1.80 10.40
C TYR A 174 -5.37 1.01 10.29
N PRO A 175 -5.53 -0.13 10.99
CA PRO A 175 -6.81 -0.82 11.07
C PRO A 175 -7.91 0.04 11.70
N TYR A 176 -7.58 0.84 12.73
CA TYR A 176 -8.52 1.78 13.32
C TYR A 176 -8.99 2.84 12.30
N LEU A 177 -8.11 3.33 11.41
CA LEU A 177 -8.50 4.27 10.36
C LEU A 177 -9.54 3.70 9.38
N ILE A 178 -9.58 2.39 9.14
CA ILE A 178 -10.64 1.77 8.33
C ILE A 178 -12.01 2.05 8.97
N TYR A 179 -12.12 1.82 10.28
CA TYR A 179 -13.34 2.10 11.01
C TYR A 179 -13.68 3.60 10.97
N ALA A 180 -12.71 4.47 11.22
CA ALA A 180 -12.92 5.92 11.18
C ALA A 180 -13.44 6.38 9.81
N PHE A 181 -12.81 5.96 8.71
CA PHE A 181 -13.23 6.33 7.36
C PHE A 181 -14.56 5.70 6.94
N TYR A 182 -14.87 4.50 7.44
CA TYR A 182 -16.20 3.94 7.27
C TYR A 182 -17.28 4.80 7.94
N LYS A 183 -17.01 5.38 9.12
CA LYS A 183 -17.94 6.30 9.80
C LYS A 183 -18.13 7.61 9.02
N GLU A 184 -17.06 8.16 8.45
CA GLU A 184 -17.13 9.34 7.58
C GLU A 184 -17.96 9.05 6.31
N TRP A 185 -17.72 7.92 5.65
CA TRP A 185 -18.55 7.50 4.51
C TRP A 185 -20.03 7.32 4.87
N GLN A 186 -20.33 6.73 6.04
CA GLN A 186 -21.71 6.62 6.53
C GLN A 186 -22.35 8.00 6.76
N HIS A 187 -21.58 8.96 7.29
CA HIS A 187 -22.06 10.32 7.49
C HIS A 187 -22.41 10.97 6.14
N GLU A 188 -21.49 10.93 5.18
CA GLU A 188 -21.70 11.49 3.84
C GLU A 188 -22.82 10.78 3.07
N THR A 189 -23.01 9.48 3.30
CA THR A 189 -24.15 8.72 2.74
C THR A 189 -25.49 9.28 3.22
N ARG A 190 -25.57 9.68 4.49
CA ARG A 190 -26.80 10.29 5.05
C ARG A 190 -27.04 11.69 4.50
N VAL A 191 -25.98 12.47 4.32
CA VAL A 191 -26.06 13.85 3.79
C VAL A 191 -26.41 13.85 2.31
N SER A 192 -25.79 12.98 1.52
CA SER A 192 -26.01 12.88 0.07
C SER A 192 -27.25 12.09 -0.32
N GLY A 193 -27.82 11.29 0.60
CA GLY A 193 -28.94 10.40 0.32
C GLY A 193 -28.57 9.17 -0.53
N THR A 194 -27.29 8.92 -0.79
CA THR A 194 -26.80 7.80 -1.59
C THR A 194 -25.48 7.23 -1.04
N PRO A 195 -25.30 5.89 -1.01
CA PRO A 195 -24.02 5.29 -0.63
C PRO A 195 -22.92 5.54 -1.68
N TRP A 196 -23.30 5.93 -2.89
CA TRP A 196 -22.40 6.16 -4.03
C TRP A 196 -21.86 7.60 -4.03
N ASN A 197 -21.12 7.94 -2.99
CA ASN A 197 -20.40 9.21 -2.88
C ASN A 197 -18.87 8.97 -2.93
N PRO A 198 -18.06 9.99 -3.29
CA PRO A 198 -16.62 9.83 -3.44
C PRO A 198 -15.88 9.35 -2.18
N ILE A 199 -16.45 9.55 -0.99
CA ILE A 199 -15.85 9.14 0.27
C ILE A 199 -15.89 7.62 0.46
N LEU A 200 -16.70 6.89 -0.31
CA LEU A 200 -16.69 5.41 -0.37
C LEU A 200 -15.30 4.85 -0.70
N VAL A 201 -14.51 5.58 -1.50
CA VAL A 201 -13.14 5.16 -1.86
C VAL A 201 -12.23 5.09 -0.63
N THR A 202 -12.48 5.91 0.40
CA THR A 202 -11.61 6.01 1.58
C THR A 202 -11.50 4.69 2.37
N PRO A 203 -12.57 4.02 2.84
CA PRO A 203 -12.44 2.74 3.54
C PRO A 203 -11.92 1.62 2.62
N ILE A 204 -12.21 1.65 1.31
CA ILE A 204 -11.74 0.64 0.36
C ILE A 204 -10.22 0.71 0.22
N PHE A 205 -9.68 1.89 -0.08
CA PHE A 205 -8.24 2.09 -0.22
C PHE A 205 -7.52 1.88 1.10
N GLN A 206 -8.07 2.36 2.22
CA GLN A 206 -7.47 2.12 3.54
C GLN A 206 -7.42 0.63 3.90
N THR A 207 -8.44 -0.15 3.52
CA THR A 207 -8.44 -1.61 3.69
C THR A 207 -7.34 -2.26 2.87
N ALA A 208 -7.20 -1.90 1.59
CA ALA A 208 -6.14 -2.42 0.73
C ALA A 208 -4.73 -2.09 1.27
N LEU A 209 -4.50 -0.85 1.70
CA LEU A 209 -3.24 -0.41 2.30
C LEU A 209 -2.95 -1.12 3.64
N THR A 210 -3.98 -1.35 4.46
CA THR A 210 -3.83 -2.09 5.72
C THR A 210 -3.55 -3.58 5.47
N ALA A 211 -4.18 -4.19 4.48
CA ALA A 211 -3.88 -5.57 4.08
C ALA A 211 -2.43 -5.70 3.61
N LEU A 212 -1.93 -4.73 2.83
CA LEU A 212 -0.54 -4.67 2.41
C LEU A 212 0.43 -4.53 3.60
N ASN A 213 0.08 -3.71 4.60
CA ASN A 213 0.84 -3.60 5.85
C ASN A 213 0.93 -4.94 6.61
N TYR A 214 -0.16 -5.69 6.67
CA TYR A 214 -0.15 -7.02 7.29
C TYR A 214 0.65 -8.03 6.49
N TYR A 215 0.57 -8.00 5.15
CA TYR A 215 1.42 -8.82 4.30
C TYR A 215 2.91 -8.59 4.57
N TRP A 216 3.35 -7.33 4.67
CA TRP A 216 4.73 -7.02 5.01
C TRP A 216 5.09 -7.40 6.45
N THR A 217 4.13 -7.30 7.37
CA THR A 217 4.28 -7.74 8.77
C THR A 217 4.54 -9.23 8.86
N LEU A 218 3.72 -10.04 8.19
CA LEU A 218 3.91 -11.48 8.11
C LEU A 218 5.25 -11.81 7.43
N SER A 219 5.59 -11.09 6.36
CA SER A 219 6.89 -11.26 5.67
C SER A 219 8.10 -10.91 6.55
N LEU A 220 7.93 -10.04 7.54
CA LEU A 220 8.97 -9.71 8.52
C LEU A 220 9.12 -10.81 9.57
N LEU A 221 8.00 -11.35 10.06
CA LEU A 221 7.96 -12.36 11.12
C LEU A 221 8.29 -13.77 10.63
N LEU A 222 7.86 -14.13 9.42
CA LEU A 222 7.98 -15.47 8.85
C LEU A 222 9.30 -15.70 8.12
N LYS A 223 10.17 -14.68 8.00
CA LYS A 223 11.47 -14.86 7.36
C LYS A 223 12.24 -15.98 8.08
N PRO A 224 12.50 -17.11 7.40
CA PRO A 224 13.25 -18.19 8.03
C PRO A 224 14.59 -17.60 8.47
N LYS A 225 14.92 -17.76 9.76
CA LYS A 225 16.28 -17.49 10.24
C LYS A 225 17.16 -18.33 9.33
N LYS A 226 17.95 -17.72 8.43
CA LYS A 226 18.94 -18.45 7.65
C LYS A 226 19.75 -19.27 8.66
N TYR A 227 19.52 -20.58 8.69
CA TYR A 227 20.28 -21.49 9.52
C TYR A 227 21.73 -21.23 9.12
N LYS A 228 22.58 -20.96 10.11
CA LYS A 228 24.02 -21.02 9.89
C LYS A 228 24.27 -22.44 9.40
N GLN A 229 24.44 -22.62 8.10
CA GLN A 229 25.16 -23.77 7.58
C GLN A 229 26.54 -23.66 8.22
N LEU A 230 26.73 -24.51 9.23
CA LEU A 230 27.98 -24.75 9.93
C LEU A 230 28.92 -25.51 8.98
#